data_AF-A0A1B5ZA35-F1
#
_entry.id   AF-A0A1B5ZA35-F1
#
_cell.length_a   1.000
_cell.length_b   1.000
_cell.length_c   1.000
_cell.angle_alpha   90.00
_cell.angle_beta   90.00
_cell.angle_gamma   90.00
#
_symmetry.space_group_name_H-M   'P 1'
#
loop_
_entity.id
_entity.type
_entity.pdbx_description
1 polymer ?
#
loop_
_entity_poly.entity_id
_entity_poly.type
_entity_poly.pdbx_seq_one_letter_code
_entity_poly.pdbx_strand_id
1 'polypeptide(L)'
;SAKLRLGIGAMMVTWEMFKREFLRNYFPAEVKSKKIVEFMKLEQRNMSVAEYATKFQSLCAFSPYYNTAEAKHDKCVKFESGLRPDIKHLIGFSEIRNFATLVVKSRICDEDGKAKSSYYKAMTEKRG
;
A
#
# COMPACT_ATOMS: atom_id res chain seq x y z
N SER A 1 3.73 32.91 10.12
CA SER A 1 2.66 31.94 9.78
C SER A 1 1.55 32.70 9.05
N ALA A 2 1.45 32.57 7.73
CA ALA A 2 0.48 33.32 6.92
C ALA A 2 -0.72 32.43 6.60
N LYS A 3 -1.89 32.78 7.14
CA LYS A 3 -3.18 32.16 6.82
C LYS A 3 -3.76 32.84 5.58
N LEU A 4 -3.73 32.16 4.44
CA LEU A 4 -4.53 32.53 3.28
C LEU A 4 -6.00 32.21 3.59
N ARG A 5 -6.81 33.26 3.72
CA ARG A 5 -8.27 33.19 3.81
C ARG A 5 -8.83 33.41 2.40
N LEU A 6 -9.36 32.35 1.79
CA LEU A 6 -10.31 32.46 0.70
C LEU A 6 -11.67 32.05 1.26
N GLY A 7 -12.62 32.98 1.28
CA GLY A 7 -13.96 32.76 1.81
C GLY A 7 -14.91 32.28 0.73
N ILE A 8 -15.55 31.13 0.97
CA ILE A 8 -17.01 30.87 0.85
C ILE A 8 -17.30 29.75 1.86
N GLY A 9 -17.86 30.08 3.03
CA GLY A 9 -18.17 29.14 4.11
C GLY A 9 -16.93 28.57 4.79
N ALA A 10 -16.87 28.58 6.12
CA ALA A 10 -15.70 28.10 6.88
C ALA A 10 -15.57 26.56 6.83
N MET A 11 -15.35 25.98 5.65
CA MET A 11 -14.96 24.59 5.50
C MET A 11 -13.45 24.54 5.72
N MET A 12 -13.01 24.06 6.89
CA MET A 12 -11.58 23.82 7.12
C MET A 12 -11.07 22.86 6.04
N VAL A 13 -10.24 23.38 5.12
CA VAL A 13 -9.59 22.56 4.10
C VAL A 13 -8.61 21.65 4.82
N THR A 14 -8.96 20.38 4.95
CA THR A 14 -8.04 19.38 5.50
C THR A 14 -6.96 19.06 4.47
N TRP A 15 -5.80 18.57 4.94
CA TRP A 15 -4.74 18.09 4.05
C TRP A 15 -5.23 17.02 3.06
N GLU A 16 -6.17 16.16 3.50
CA GLU A 16 -6.81 15.15 2.64
C GLU A 16 -7.67 15.77 1.54
N MET A 17 -8.43 16.83 1.86
CA MET A 17 -9.21 17.56 0.86
C MET A 17 -8.31 18.23 -0.17
N PHE A 18 -7.22 18.88 0.27
CA PHE A 18 -6.25 19.49 -0.64
C PHE A 18 -5.64 18.45 -1.58
N LYS A 19 -5.13 17.31 -1.06
CA LYS A 19 -4.56 16.24 -1.89
C LYS A 19 -5.56 15.72 -2.92
N ARG A 20 -6.81 15.49 -2.51
CA ARG A 20 -7.87 15.04 -3.42
C ARG A 20 -8.11 16.04 -4.55
N GLU A 21 -8.25 17.32 -4.21
CA GLU A 21 -8.48 18.39 -5.19
C GLU A 21 -7.26 18.60 -6.10
N PHE A 22 -6.05 18.51 -5.55
CA PHE A 22 -4.83 18.61 -6.31
C PHE A 22 -4.71 17.49 -7.35
N LEU A 23 -4.90 16.23 -6.92
CA LEU A 23 -4.89 15.08 -7.82
C LEU A 23 -6.01 15.17 -8.87
N ARG A 24 -7.17 15.70 -8.51
CA ARG A 24 -8.30 15.87 -9.43
C ARG A 24 -8.00 16.89 -10.52
N ASN A 25 -7.53 18.07 -10.15
CA ASN A 25 -7.44 19.24 -11.05
C ASN A 25 -6.12 19.32 -11.83
N TYR A 26 -5.02 18.77 -11.31
CA TYR A 26 -3.68 18.96 -11.91
C TYR A 26 -3.15 17.73 -12.67
N PHE A 27 -3.80 16.57 -12.55
CA PHE A 27 -3.42 15.38 -13.33
C PHE A 27 -4.42 15.12 -14.46
N PRO A 28 -3.95 14.96 -15.72
CA PRO A 28 -4.78 14.57 -16.84
C PRO A 28 -5.52 13.24 -16.58
N ALA A 29 -6.71 13.09 -17.17
CA ALA A 29 -7.53 11.88 -17.01
C ALA A 29 -6.75 10.62 -17.43
N GLU A 30 -5.98 10.69 -18.51
CA GLU A 30 -5.14 9.58 -19.00
C GLU A 30 -4.10 9.12 -17.98
N VAL A 31 -3.45 10.07 -17.29
CA VAL A 31 -2.44 9.76 -16.26
C VAL A 31 -3.10 9.08 -15.07
N LYS A 32 -4.27 9.59 -14.65
CA LYS A 32 -5.07 8.98 -13.56
C LYS A 32 -5.50 7.55 -13.92
N SER A 33 -6.03 7.34 -15.13
CA SER A 33 -6.43 6.01 -15.61
C SER A 33 -5.26 5.03 -15.64
N LYS A 34 -4.08 5.46 -16.13
CA LYS A 34 -2.86 4.64 -16.09
C LYS A 34 -2.47 4.27 -14.66
N LYS A 35 -2.55 5.21 -13.71
CA LYS A 35 -2.26 4.96 -12.29
C LYS A 35 -3.24 3.99 -11.63
N ILE A 36 -4.53 4.08 -11.96
CA ILE A 36 -5.55 3.13 -11.49
C ILE A 36 -5.27 1.73 -12.05
N VAL A 37 -4.95 1.60 -13.34
CA VAL A 37 -4.59 0.31 -13.94
C VAL A 37 -3.32 -0.27 -13.29
N GLU A 38 -2.31 0.57 -13.04
CA GLU A 38 -1.10 0.18 -12.32
C GLU A 38 -1.43 -0.33 -10.92
N PHE A 39 -2.32 0.35 -10.19
CA PHE A 39 -2.79 -0.07 -8.88
C PHE A 39 -3.51 -1.42 -8.90
N MET A 40 -4.41 -1.62 -9.85
CA MET A 40 -5.17 -2.87 -9.96
C MET A 40 -4.26 -4.06 -10.24
N LYS A 41 -3.19 -3.87 -11.02
CA LYS A 41 -2.19 -4.90 -11.34
C LYS A 41 -1.04 -4.97 -10.35
N LEU A 42 -1.06 -4.18 -9.28
CA LEU A 42 0.04 -4.10 -8.33
C LEU A 42 0.15 -5.39 -7.50
N GLU A 43 1.31 -6.01 -7.58
CA GLU A 43 1.72 -7.20 -6.83
C GLU A 43 3.11 -6.94 -6.25
N GLN A 44 3.43 -7.61 -5.13
CA GLN A 44 4.72 -7.51 -4.46
C GLN A 44 5.86 -7.98 -5.35
N ARG A 45 5.69 -9.13 -6.03
CA ARG A 45 6.72 -9.75 -6.88
C ARG A 45 8.07 -9.81 -6.14
N ASN A 46 9.13 -9.27 -6.73
CA ASN A 46 10.48 -9.27 -6.16
C ASN A 46 10.73 -8.11 -5.18
N MET A 47 9.75 -7.22 -4.95
CA MET A 47 9.89 -6.13 -3.98
C MET A 47 9.85 -6.68 -2.56
N SER A 48 10.56 -6.00 -1.66
CA SER A 48 10.29 -6.12 -0.22
C SER A 48 8.86 -5.67 0.08
N VAL A 49 8.31 -6.13 1.20
CA VAL A 49 6.99 -5.64 1.65
C VAL A 49 7.00 -4.12 1.89
N ALA A 50 8.12 -3.56 2.34
CA ALA A 50 8.25 -2.11 2.56
C ALA A 50 8.12 -1.30 1.25
N GLU A 51 8.80 -1.73 0.19
CA GLU A 51 8.71 -1.11 -1.14
C GLU A 51 7.31 -1.30 -1.74
N TYR A 52 6.74 -2.50 -1.61
CA TYR A 52 5.38 -2.80 -2.05
C TYR A 52 4.35 -1.90 -1.34
N ALA A 53 4.44 -1.75 -0.01
CA ALA A 53 3.54 -0.90 0.76
C ALA A 53 3.64 0.57 0.38
N THR A 54 4.86 1.07 0.16
CA THR A 54 5.09 2.45 -0.31
C THR A 54 4.44 2.67 -1.68
N LYS A 55 4.66 1.75 -2.61
CA LYS A 55 4.06 1.82 -3.96
C LYS A 55 2.54 1.69 -3.91
N PHE A 56 2.03 0.81 -3.05
CA PHE A 56 0.60 0.62 -2.82
C PHE A 56 -0.06 1.90 -2.33
N GLN A 57 0.48 2.56 -1.31
CA GLN A 57 -0.06 3.81 -0.77
C GLN A 57 -0.03 4.95 -1.80
N SER A 58 1.08 5.07 -2.53
CA SER A 58 1.25 6.03 -3.62
C SER A 58 0.15 5.89 -4.68
N LEU A 59 -0.10 4.66 -5.14
CA LEU A 59 -1.09 4.39 -6.18
C LEU A 59 -2.53 4.43 -5.65
N CYS A 60 -2.75 4.02 -4.40
CA CYS A 60 -4.05 4.09 -3.72
C CYS A 60 -4.56 5.54 -3.60
N ALA A 61 -3.67 6.54 -3.51
CA ALA A 61 -4.05 7.96 -3.51
C ALA A 61 -4.79 8.38 -4.79
N PHE A 62 -4.54 7.73 -5.92
CA PHE A 62 -5.22 7.99 -7.20
C PHE A 62 -6.55 7.24 -7.34
N SER A 63 -6.93 6.40 -6.37
CA SER A 63 -8.17 5.62 -6.40
C SER A 63 -9.13 6.12 -5.32
N PRO A 64 -10.11 6.98 -5.66
CA PRO A 64 -11.07 7.52 -4.71
C PRO A 64 -11.85 6.44 -3.95
N TYR A 65 -12.08 5.29 -4.60
CA TYR A 65 -12.79 4.14 -4.02
C TYR A 65 -12.14 3.63 -2.73
N TYR A 66 -10.80 3.56 -2.67
CA TYR A 66 -10.08 3.04 -1.50
C TYR A 66 -9.77 4.08 -0.41
N ASN A 67 -10.21 5.33 -0.61
CA ASN A 67 -9.99 6.44 0.32
C ASN A 67 -11.24 6.76 1.17
N THR A 68 -12.29 5.94 1.09
CA THR A 68 -13.49 6.06 1.92
C THR A 68 -13.36 5.25 3.21
N ALA A 69 -14.20 5.53 4.21
CA ALA A 69 -14.19 4.79 5.47
C ALA A 69 -14.68 3.34 5.28
N GLU A 70 -15.59 3.16 4.34
CA GLU A 70 -16.23 1.91 3.97
C GLU A 70 -15.25 0.98 3.25
N ALA A 71 -14.33 1.52 2.45
CA ALA A 71 -13.34 0.74 1.70
C ALA A 71 -12.07 0.40 2.51
N LYS A 72 -12.00 0.72 3.81
CA LYS A 72 -10.86 0.36 4.66
C LYS A 72 -10.61 -1.15 4.68
N HIS A 73 -11.69 -1.93 4.70
CA HIS A 73 -11.62 -3.38 4.65
C HIS A 73 -11.08 -3.86 3.29
N ASP A 74 -11.64 -3.34 2.20
CA ASP A 74 -11.25 -3.70 0.83
C ASP A 74 -9.80 -3.31 0.53
N LYS A 75 -9.29 -2.25 1.15
CA LYS A 75 -7.88 -1.88 1.08
C LYS A 75 -6.97 -2.96 1.65
N CYS A 76 -7.35 -3.59 2.77
CA CYS A 76 -6.60 -4.69 3.38
C CYS A 76 -6.64 -5.92 2.49
N VAL A 77 -7.83 -6.30 1.98
CA VAL A 77 -7.99 -7.42 1.04
C VAL A 77 -7.15 -7.22 -0.21
N LYS A 78 -7.18 -6.01 -0.78
CA LYS A 78 -6.40 -5.69 -1.99
C LYS A 78 -4.91 -5.80 -1.72
N PHE A 79 -4.42 -5.28 -0.60
CA PHE A 79 -3.02 -5.41 -0.21
C PHE A 79 -2.61 -6.88 -0.04
N GLU A 80 -3.38 -7.65 0.72
CA GLU A 80 -3.12 -9.07 0.96
C GLU A 80 -3.11 -9.89 -0.34
N SER A 81 -4.05 -9.61 -1.26
CA SER A 81 -4.12 -10.31 -2.55
C SER A 81 -2.87 -10.15 -3.40
N GLY A 82 -2.14 -9.03 -3.25
CA GLY A 82 -0.92 -8.74 -4.00
C GLY A 82 0.36 -9.19 -3.32
N LEU A 83 0.30 -9.73 -2.09
CA LEU A 83 1.47 -10.29 -1.42
C LEU A 83 1.95 -11.57 -2.11
N ARG A 84 3.25 -11.87 -1.99
CA ARG A 84 3.76 -13.16 -2.46
C ARG A 84 3.11 -14.33 -1.70
N PRO A 85 2.96 -15.51 -2.33
CA PRO A 85 2.24 -16.65 -1.74
C PRO A 85 2.76 -17.09 -0.36
N ASP A 86 4.07 -17.06 -0.14
CA ASP A 86 4.72 -17.43 1.13
C ASP A 86 4.27 -16.53 2.29
N ILE A 87 4.22 -15.22 2.05
CA ILE A 87 3.77 -14.23 3.05
C ILE A 87 2.25 -14.25 3.16
N LYS A 88 1.55 -14.30 2.02
CA LYS A 88 0.08 -14.28 1.95
C LYS A 88 -0.52 -15.41 2.78
N HIS A 89 0.06 -16.61 2.72
CA HIS A 89 -0.42 -17.74 3.49
C HIS A 89 -0.35 -17.47 5.01
N LEU A 90 0.76 -16.94 5.51
CA LEU A 90 0.94 -16.61 6.92
C LEU A 90 0.00 -15.49 7.39
N ILE A 91 -0.22 -14.49 6.54
CA ILE A 91 -1.04 -13.33 6.83
C ILE A 91 -2.54 -13.65 6.75
N GLY A 92 -2.96 -14.46 5.78
CA GLY A 92 -4.36 -14.81 5.56
C GLY A 92 -5.00 -15.51 6.76
N PHE A 93 -4.25 -16.32 7.50
CA PHE A 93 -4.74 -16.93 8.74
C PHE A 93 -5.04 -15.93 9.86
N SER A 94 -4.43 -14.74 9.83
CA SER A 94 -4.60 -13.74 10.89
C SER A 94 -5.78 -12.80 10.64
N GLU A 95 -6.44 -12.87 9.48
CA GLU A 95 -7.61 -12.07 9.07
C GLU A 95 -7.51 -10.57 9.42
N ILE A 96 -6.33 -9.97 9.25
CA ILE A 96 -6.03 -8.62 9.75
C ILE A 96 -6.76 -7.55 8.91
N ARG A 97 -7.67 -6.80 9.54
CA ARG A 97 -8.44 -5.71 8.89
C ARG A 97 -8.00 -4.30 9.26
N ASN A 98 -6.85 -4.18 9.94
CA ASN A 98 -6.18 -2.91 10.16
C ASN A 98 -4.96 -2.80 9.22
N PHE A 99 -4.98 -1.84 8.31
CA PHE A 99 -3.93 -1.70 7.28
C PHE A 99 -2.53 -1.49 7.88
N ALA A 100 -2.39 -0.71 8.96
CA ALA A 100 -1.09 -0.49 9.57
C ALA A 100 -0.53 -1.78 10.18
N THR A 101 -1.36 -2.51 10.93
CA THR A 101 -0.99 -3.81 11.51
C THR A 101 -0.67 -4.84 10.42
N LEU A 102 -1.44 -4.85 9.34
CA LEU A 102 -1.22 -5.73 8.19
C LEU A 102 0.16 -5.50 7.58
N VAL A 103 0.51 -4.24 7.26
CA VAL A 103 1.82 -3.90 6.69
C VAL A 103 2.96 -4.31 7.62
N VAL A 104 2.85 -4.04 8.92
CA VAL A 104 3.88 -4.41 9.91
C VAL A 104 4.07 -5.93 9.96
N LYS A 105 3.00 -6.71 10.09
CA LYS A 105 3.09 -8.17 10.15
C LYS A 105 3.61 -8.76 8.84
N SER A 106 3.14 -8.28 7.69
CA SER A 106 3.64 -8.72 6.39
C SER A 106 5.14 -8.46 6.24
N ARG A 107 5.63 -7.31 6.75
CA ARG A 107 7.05 -6.97 6.72
C ARG A 107 7.89 -7.93 7.57
N ILE A 108 7.43 -8.26 8.78
CA ILE A 108 8.09 -9.24 9.65
C ILE A 108 8.20 -10.59 8.92
N CYS A 109 7.11 -11.07 8.31
CA CYS A 109 7.14 -12.33 7.56
C CYS A 109 8.12 -12.30 6.36
N ASP A 110 8.26 -11.17 5.68
CA ASP A 110 9.22 -11.00 4.57
C ASP A 110 10.67 -11.07 5.06
N GLU A 111 10.96 -10.45 6.19
CA GLU A 111 12.29 -10.45 6.82
C GLU A 111 12.65 -11.86 7.36
N ASP A 112 11.72 -12.52 8.04
CA ASP A 112 11.88 -13.89 8.54
C ASP A 112 12.10 -14.90 7.41
N GLY A 113 11.34 -14.76 6.32
CA GLY A 113 11.49 -15.61 5.13
C GLY A 113 12.87 -15.48 4.48
N LYS A 114 13.38 -14.24 4.39
CA LYS A 114 14.74 -13.97 3.88
C LYS A 114 15.81 -14.55 4.79
N ALA A 115 15.71 -14.34 6.11
CA ALA A 115 16.64 -14.89 7.08
C ALA A 115 16.70 -16.43 7.02
N LYS A 116 15.54 -17.08 6.92
CA LYS A 116 15.42 -18.53 6.77
C LYS A 116 16.11 -19.02 5.49
N SER A 117 15.84 -18.37 4.35
CA SER A 117 16.47 -18.71 3.07
C SER A 117 18.00 -18.59 3.11
N SER A 118 18.51 -17.48 3.65
CA SER A 118 19.95 -17.25 3.80
C SER A 118 20.62 -18.32 4.68
N TYR A 119 19.98 -18.71 5.78
CA TYR A 119 20.49 -19.76 6.67
C TYR A 119 20.64 -21.10 5.96
N TYR A 120 19.61 -21.56 5.23
CA TYR A 120 19.67 -22.84 4.52
C TYR A 120 20.67 -22.81 3.37
N LYS A 121 20.82 -21.68 2.67
CA LYS A 121 21.83 -21.51 1.62
C LYS A 121 23.26 -21.67 2.17
N ALA A 122 23.57 -21.02 3.29
CA ALA A 122 24.87 -21.13 3.93
C ALA A 122 25.18 -22.56 4.45
N MET A 123 24.16 -23.31 4.85
CA MET A 123 24.29 -24.72 5.25
C MET A 123 24.61 -25.64 4.08
N THR A 124 24.03 -25.38 2.89
CA THR A 124 24.28 -26.20 1.69
C THR A 124 25.66 -25.95 1.09
N GLU A 125 26.16 -24.71 1.15
CA GLU A 125 27.50 -24.34 0.63
C GLU A 125 28.64 -24.92 1.49
N LYS A 126 28.41 -25.16 2.79
CA LYS A 126 29.41 -25.77 3.68
C LYS A 126 29.57 -27.29 3.49
N ARG A 127 28.72 -27.92 2.69
CA ARG A 127 28.70 -29.38 2.45
C ARG A 127 29.26 -29.77 1.07
N GLY A 128 29.58 -28.81 0.21
CA GLY A 128 30.23 -29.02 -1.09
C GLY A 128 31.68 -28.54 -1.06
#